data_AF-A0A2G9LRB5-F1
#
_entry.id   AF-A0A2G9LRB5-F1
#
_cell.length_a   1.000
_cell.length_b   1.000
_cell.length_c   1.000
_cell.angle_alpha   90.00
_cell.angle_beta   90.00
_cell.angle_gamma   90.00
#
_symmetry.space_group_name_H-M   'P 1'
#
loop_
_entity.id
_entity.type
_entity.pdbx_description
1 polymer ?
#
loop_
_entity_poly.entity_id
_entity_poly.type
_entity_poly.pdbx_seq_one_letter_code
_entity_poly.pdbx_strand_id
1 'polypeptide(L)'
;MEKMRSDLEHDVGRAIKLEREAYDLYMELLGKSKTRNTQDLFSEFAKQELKHESLLKAFLQFEDFEKAKKRIKAEFEGFCA
;
A
#
# COMPACT_ATOMS: atom_id res chain seq x y z
N MET A 1 -12.83 -23.35 11.02
CA MET A 1 -12.89 -21.91 10.74
C MET A 1 -11.60 -21.19 11.13
N GLU A 2 -11.03 -21.48 12.30
CA GLU A 2 -9.80 -20.84 12.81
C GLU A 2 -8.55 -20.99 11.92
N LYS A 3 -8.37 -22.16 11.29
CA LYS A 3 -7.26 -22.40 10.35
C LYS A 3 -7.29 -21.47 9.11
N MET A 4 -8.48 -21.20 8.58
CA MET A 4 -8.64 -20.39 7.36
C MET A 4 -8.38 -18.90 7.61
N ARG A 5 -8.69 -18.41 8.83
CA ARG A 5 -8.34 -17.05 9.24
C ARG A 5 -6.82 -16.89 9.37
N SER A 6 -6.14 -17.85 9.99
CA SER A 6 -4.67 -17.80 10.14
C SER A 6 -3.93 -17.83 8.79
N ASP A 7 -4.38 -18.65 7.84
CA ASP A 7 -3.79 -18.71 6.50
C ASP A 7 -3.98 -17.36 5.76
N LEU A 8 -5.15 -16.73 5.88
CA LEU A 8 -5.43 -15.41 5.30
C LEU A 8 -4.59 -14.30 5.94
N GLU A 9 -4.50 -14.27 7.27
CA GLU A 9 -3.67 -13.30 8.00
C GLU A 9 -2.19 -13.41 7.61
N HIS A 10 -1.68 -14.64 7.45
CA HIS A 10 -0.33 -14.89 6.97
C HIS A 10 -0.10 -14.34 5.55
N ASP A 11 -1.01 -14.63 4.62
CA ASP A 11 -0.87 -14.22 3.23
C ASP A 11 -0.99 -12.71 3.04
N VAL A 12 -1.95 -12.07 3.71
CA VAL A 12 -2.11 -10.61 3.71
C VAL A 12 -0.94 -9.95 4.43
N GLY A 13 -0.42 -10.55 5.51
CA GLY A 13 0.79 -10.08 6.20
C GLY A 13 2.02 -10.07 5.27
N ARG A 14 2.18 -11.09 4.43
CA ARG A 14 3.23 -11.11 3.39
C ARG A 14 3.01 -10.02 2.35
N ALA A 15 1.78 -9.81 1.89
CA ALA A 15 1.47 -8.74 0.94
C ALA A 15 1.83 -7.36 1.52
N ILE A 16 1.45 -7.07 2.77
CA ILE A 16 1.80 -5.81 3.46
C ILE A 16 3.32 -5.58 3.50
N LYS A 17 4.11 -6.64 3.75
CA LYS A 17 5.58 -6.56 3.74
C LYS A 17 6.12 -6.22 2.36
N LEU A 18 5.58 -6.84 1.31
CA LEU A 18 5.97 -6.56 -0.08
C LEU A 18 5.64 -5.13 -0.49
N GLU A 19 4.47 -4.60 -0.11
CA GLU A 19 4.12 -3.20 -0.38
C GLU A 19 5.10 -2.23 0.30
N ARG A 20 5.50 -2.52 1.54
CA ARG A 20 6.49 -1.72 2.26
C ARG A 20 7.87 -1.78 1.59
N GLU A 21 8.31 -2.96 1.16
CA GLU A 21 9.58 -3.14 0.43
C GLU A 21 9.57 -2.41 -0.93
N ALA A 22 8.44 -2.44 -1.65
CA ALA A 22 8.26 -1.71 -2.90
C ALA A 22 8.29 -0.19 -2.68
N TYR A 23 7.62 0.31 -1.63
CA TYR A 23 7.71 1.71 -1.23
C TYR A 23 9.16 2.15 -0.99
N ASP A 24 9.90 1.40 -0.17
CA ASP A 24 11.29 1.71 0.16
C ASP A 24 12.18 1.70 -1.10
N LEU A 25 11.97 0.73 -1.99
CA LEU A 25 12.65 0.65 -3.29
C LEU A 25 12.38 1.90 -4.14
N TYR A 26 11.12 2.33 -4.29
CA TYR A 26 10.80 3.51 -5.09
C TYR A 26 11.33 4.80 -4.47
N MET A 27 11.36 4.90 -3.14
CA MET A 27 11.99 6.03 -2.45
C MET A 27 13.51 6.07 -2.69
N GLU A 28 14.17 4.91 -2.67
CA GLU A 28 15.60 4.82 -3.00
C GLU A 28 15.87 5.20 -4.47
N LEU A 29 15.06 4.70 -5.41
CA LEU A 29 15.18 5.03 -6.83
C LEU A 29 14.91 6.51 -7.11
N LEU A 30 13.96 7.13 -6.41
CA LEU A 30 13.72 8.57 -6.46
C LEU A 30 14.96 9.37 -6.05
N GLY A 31 15.63 8.97 -4.96
CA GLY A 31 16.86 9.60 -4.49
C GLY A 31 18.06 9.46 -5.45
N LYS A 32 18.08 8.38 -6.25
CA LYS A 32 19.13 8.12 -7.27
C LYS A 32 18.82 8.72 -8.64
N SER A 33 17.58 9.17 -8.86
CA SER A 33 17.12 9.66 -10.15
C SER A 33 17.64 11.07 -10.45
N LYS A 34 18.07 11.28 -11.70
CA LYS A 34 18.66 12.56 -12.16
C LYS A 34 17.66 13.45 -12.91
N THR A 35 16.55 12.89 -13.36
CA THR A 35 15.54 13.54 -14.20
C THR A 35 14.25 13.70 -13.42
N ARG A 36 13.66 14.90 -13.50
CA ARG A 36 12.41 15.24 -12.79
C ARG A 36 11.28 14.28 -13.13
N ASN A 37 11.06 13.97 -14.40
CA ASN A 37 9.99 13.03 -14.81
C ASN A 37 10.15 11.65 -14.17
N THR A 38 11.38 11.18 -13.98
CA THR A 38 11.64 9.86 -13.37
C THR A 38 11.45 9.92 -11.85
N GLN A 39 11.83 11.04 -11.22
CA GLN A 39 11.54 11.29 -9.81
C GLN A 39 10.03 11.36 -9.55
N ASP A 40 9.27 12.04 -10.42
CA ASP A 40 7.82 12.15 -10.32
C ASP A 40 7.16 10.77 -10.44
N LEU A 41 7.62 9.94 -11.39
CA LEU A 41 7.15 8.57 -11.57
C LEU A 41 7.39 7.70 -10.33
N PHE A 42 8.61 7.68 -9.80
CA PHE A 42 8.92 6.91 -8.59
C PHE A 42 8.18 7.44 -7.35
N SER A 43 7.96 8.76 -7.27
CA SER A 43 7.14 9.35 -6.22
C SER A 43 5.72 8.84 -6.29
N GLU A 44 5.12 8.79 -7.48
CA GLU A 44 3.76 8.31 -7.71
C GLU A 44 3.64 6.83 -7.33
N PHE A 45 4.57 5.98 -7.76
CA PHE A 45 4.59 4.56 -7.39
C PHE A 45 4.71 4.37 -5.88
N ALA A 46 5.66 5.04 -5.22
CA ALA A 46 5.79 4.99 -3.76
C ALA A 46 4.46 5.37 -3.07
N LYS A 47 3.78 6.42 -3.54
CA LYS A 47 2.47 6.82 -2.99
C LYS A 47 1.37 5.78 -3.21
N GLN A 48 1.42 5.02 -4.32
CA GLN A 48 0.47 3.94 -4.57
C GLN A 48 0.70 2.76 -3.62
N GLU A 49 1.95 2.37 -3.36
CA GLU A 49 2.22 1.25 -2.45
C GLU A 49 1.81 1.56 -1.00
N LEU A 50 1.94 2.82 -0.56
CA LEU A 50 1.38 3.24 0.74
C LEU A 50 -0.15 3.09 0.81
N LYS A 51 -0.86 3.33 -0.30
CA LYS A 51 -2.31 3.13 -0.37
C LYS A 51 -2.66 1.65 -0.32
N HIS A 52 -1.93 0.81 -1.04
CA HIS A 52 -2.10 -0.65 -1.01
C HIS A 52 -1.83 -1.21 0.39
N GLU A 53 -0.73 -0.82 1.02
CA GLU A 53 -0.38 -1.23 2.39
C GLU A 53 -1.50 -0.86 3.38
N SER A 54 -2.01 0.37 3.29
CA SER A 54 -3.08 0.86 4.16
C SER A 54 -4.39 0.11 3.95
N LEU A 55 -4.71 -0.23 2.69
CA LEU A 55 -5.89 -1.03 2.34
C LEU A 55 -5.80 -2.44 2.90
N LEU A 56 -4.64 -3.11 2.78
CA LEU A 56 -4.44 -4.46 3.30
C LEU A 56 -4.51 -4.50 4.84
N LYS A 57 -3.95 -3.49 5.52
CA LYS A 57 -4.09 -3.35 6.97
C LYS A 57 -5.55 -3.13 7.39
N ALA A 58 -6.27 -2.27 6.68
CA ALA A 58 -7.70 -2.06 6.95
C ALA A 58 -8.51 -3.34 6.67
N PHE A 59 -8.16 -4.11 5.64
CA PHE A 59 -8.81 -5.39 5.36
C PHE A 59 -8.65 -6.39 6.51
N LEU A 60 -7.47 -6.50 7.12
CA LEU A 60 -7.28 -7.34 8.31
C LEU A 60 -8.10 -6.87 9.53
N GLN A 61 -8.38 -5.57 9.63
CA GLN A 61 -9.18 -5.02 10.73
C GLN A 61 -10.69 -5.24 10.56
N PHE A 62 -11.19 -5.10 9.33
CA PHE A 62 -12.62 -5.15 9.06
C PHE A 62 -13.11 -6.50 8.53
N GLU A 63 -12.21 -7.35 8.05
CA GLU A 63 -12.49 -8.58 7.28
C GLU A 63 -13.46 -8.34 6.10
N ASP A 64 -13.52 -7.09 5.63
CA ASP A 64 -14.49 -6.60 4.66
C ASP A 64 -13.80 -5.55 3.80
N PHE A 65 -13.67 -5.88 2.52
CA PHE A 65 -12.92 -5.07 1.56
C PHE A 65 -13.62 -3.76 1.22
N GLU A 66 -14.96 -3.71 1.24
CA GLU A 66 -15.70 -2.49 0.94
C GLU A 66 -15.64 -1.51 2.11
N LYS A 67 -15.66 -2.00 3.35
CA LYS A 67 -15.37 -1.17 4.53
C LYS A 67 -13.93 -0.65 4.52
N ALA A 68 -12.96 -1.50 4.19
CA ALA A 68 -11.56 -1.10 4.08
C ALA A 68 -11.36 -0.01 3.01
N LYS A 69 -11.92 -0.19 1.80
CA LYS A 69 -11.90 0.83 0.75
C LYS A 69 -12.52 2.14 1.20
N LYS A 70 -13.68 2.11 1.85
CA LYS A 70 -14.35 3.32 2.32
C LYS A 70 -13.48 4.10 3.32
N ARG A 71 -12.80 3.38 4.22
CA ARG A 71 -11.87 3.98 5.19
C ARG A 71 -10.67 4.64 4.54
N ILE A 72 -10.08 3.97 3.54
CA ILE A 72 -8.90 4.47 2.81
C ILE A 72 -9.27 5.58 1.82
N LYS A 73 -10.43 5.51 1.16
CA LYS A 73 -10.91 6.58 0.28
C LYS A 73 -10.99 7.92 1.03
N ALA A 74 -11.54 7.90 2.25
CA ALA A 74 -11.59 9.08 3.10
C ALA A 74 -10.20 9.59 3.55
N GLU A 75 -9.18 8.74 3.55
CA GLU A 75 -7.81 9.07 3.98
C GLU A 75 -6.94 9.63 2.83
N PHE A 76 -7.22 9.23 1.59
CA PHE A 76 -6.44 9.59 0.41
C PHE A 76 -7.18 10.49 -0.61
N GLU A 77 -8.39 10.96 -0.28
CA GLU A 77 -9.19 11.89 -1.10
C GLU A 77 -8.53 13.25 -1.39
N GLY A 78 -7.34 13.52 -0.84
CA GLY A 78 -6.52 14.73 -1.11
C GLY A 78 -5.25 14.51 -1.95
N PHE A 79 -5.00 13.31 -2.47
CA PHE A 79 -3.73 12.99 -3.15
C PHE A 79 -3.77 13.11 -4.69
N CYS A 80 -4.92 13.44 -5.27
CA CYS A 80 -5.06 13.80 -6.68
C CYS A 80 -5.36 15.30 -6.78
N ALA A 81 -4.30 16.10 -6.93
CA ALA A 81 -4.35 17.49 -7.39
C ALA A 81 -3.35 17.63 -8.53
#